data_AF-A0A7J4I659-F1
#
_entry.id   AF-A0A7J4I659-F1
#
_cell.length_a   1.000
_cell.length_b   1.000
_cell.length_c   1.000
_cell.angle_alpha   90.00
_cell.angle_beta   90.00
_cell.angle_gamma   90.00
#
_symmetry.space_group_name_H-M   'P 1'
#
loop_
_entity.id
_entity.type
_entity.pdbx_description
1 polymer ?
#
loop_
_entity_poly.entity_id
_entity_poly.type
_entity_poly.pdbx_seq_one_letter_code
_entity_poly.pdbx_strand_id
1 'polypeptide(L)'
;MIPFPEYIPNFILDNKEFCREYLKIAFEAEGSPILSGSKRYISLKRNFNVTHIFENKVTGKFGERIYIRKLSEKFPKELEEVIKNPDPLILGEHLILKKHFEINNKLVPECIRINETEARRGFISLRTDLFIYADNVKKFIKEIDFISKEKRQKTHSMLKFRSRREQYSSLELMKGISKDGIFTTRDFVLEMKKLGYKSPRSYICKYWKKGIIKKMSRGNYQIICPQV
;
A
#
# COMPACT_ATOMS: atom_id res chain seq x y z
N MET A 1 0.17 32.80 0.98
CA MET A 1 0.23 31.38 1.34
C MET A 1 -1.20 30.95 1.68
N ILE A 2 -1.81 30.08 0.88
CA ILE A 2 -3.18 29.61 1.16
C ILE A 2 -3.11 28.76 2.44
N PRO A 3 -3.89 29.06 3.49
CA PRO A 3 -3.87 28.27 4.72
C PRO A 3 -4.28 26.84 4.40
N PHE A 4 -3.48 25.87 4.85
CA PHE A 4 -3.90 24.47 4.83
C PHE A 4 -5.05 24.31 5.83
N PRO A 5 -6.17 23.68 5.43
CA PRO A 5 -7.28 23.47 6.35
C PRO A 5 -6.85 22.55 7.48
N GLU A 6 -7.18 22.92 8.72
CA GLU A 6 -6.88 22.13 9.93
C GLU A 6 -7.74 20.86 10.02
N TYR A 7 -8.90 20.87 9.36
CA TYR A 7 -9.85 19.76 9.31
C TYR A 7 -10.53 19.68 7.94
N ILE A 8 -11.10 18.52 7.62
CA ILE A 8 -11.94 18.36 6.42
C ILE A 8 -13.32 18.94 6.71
N PRO A 9 -13.82 19.92 5.94
CA PRO A 9 -15.14 20.50 6.16
C PRO A 9 -16.28 19.46 6.12
N ASN A 10 -17.29 19.61 6.98
CA ASN A 10 -18.41 18.66 7.10
C ASN A 10 -19.16 18.44 5.77
N PHE A 11 -19.37 19.50 4.98
CA PHE A 11 -20.06 19.36 3.69
C PHE A 11 -19.30 18.44 2.71
N ILE A 12 -17.97 18.33 2.83
CA ILE A 12 -17.17 17.35 2.09
C ILE A 12 -17.41 15.95 2.69
N LEU A 13 -17.34 15.84 4.02
CA LEU A 13 -17.48 14.56 4.74
C LEU A 13 -18.83 13.86 4.50
N ASP A 14 -19.90 14.62 4.27
CA ASP A 14 -21.25 14.09 4.10
C ASP A 14 -21.56 13.66 2.66
N ASN A 15 -20.75 14.08 1.69
CA ASN A 15 -20.97 13.79 0.28
C ASN A 15 -19.84 12.90 -0.28
N LYS A 16 -20.21 11.71 -0.76
CA LYS A 16 -19.26 10.72 -1.29
C LYS A 16 -18.47 11.22 -2.51
N GLU A 17 -19.06 12.06 -3.37
CA GLU A 17 -18.37 12.62 -4.53
C GLU A 17 -17.36 13.69 -4.13
N PHE A 18 -17.72 14.58 -3.20
CA PHE A 18 -16.77 15.55 -2.66
C PHE A 18 -15.63 14.88 -1.89
N CYS A 19 -15.94 13.84 -1.10
CA CYS A 19 -14.93 12.98 -0.49
C CYS A 19 -13.96 12.40 -1.52
N ARG A 20 -14.47 11.93 -2.67
CA ARG A 20 -13.65 11.36 -3.74
C ARG A 20 -12.68 12.38 -4.30
N GLU A 21 -13.19 13.54 -4.72
CA GLU A 21 -12.36 14.59 -5.31
C GLU A 21 -11.35 15.15 -4.30
N TYR A 22 -11.77 15.35 -3.06
CA TYR A 22 -10.85 15.73 -1.97
C TYR A 22 -9.70 14.73 -1.82
N LEU A 23 -10.00 13.43 -1.67
CA LEU A 23 -8.97 12.41 -1.52
C LEU A 23 -8.06 12.34 -2.75
N LYS A 24 -8.62 12.48 -3.95
CA LYS A 24 -7.84 12.48 -5.19
C LYS A 24 -6.80 13.59 -5.21
N ILE A 25 -7.19 14.81 -4.79
CA ILE A 25 -6.27 15.94 -4.67
C ILE A 25 -5.22 15.70 -3.57
N ALA A 26 -5.64 15.22 -2.39
CA ALA A 26 -4.73 14.95 -1.28
C ALA A 26 -3.67 13.89 -1.63
N PHE A 27 -4.10 12.76 -2.21
CA PHE A 27 -3.18 11.72 -2.68
C PHE A 27 -2.32 12.18 -3.87
N GLU A 28 -2.84 13.01 -4.76
CA GLU A 28 -2.02 13.59 -5.82
C GLU A 28 -0.92 14.50 -5.26
N ALA A 29 -1.21 15.33 -4.27
CA ALA A 29 -0.23 16.24 -3.69
C ALA A 29 0.82 15.50 -2.84
N GLU A 30 0.38 14.63 -1.93
CA GLU A 30 1.23 14.10 -0.85
C GLU A 30 1.31 12.55 -0.86
N GLY A 31 0.37 11.91 -1.55
CA GLY A 31 0.31 10.46 -1.67
C GLY A 31 1.41 9.89 -2.57
N SER A 32 1.91 8.73 -2.20
CA SER A 32 3.00 8.04 -2.89
C SER A 32 2.65 6.57 -3.09
N PRO A 33 2.56 6.10 -4.35
CA PRO A 33 2.54 4.68 -4.63
C PRO A 33 3.94 4.07 -4.40
N ILE A 34 4.03 3.06 -3.53
CA ILE A 34 5.27 2.35 -3.21
C ILE A 34 5.23 0.92 -3.74
N LEU A 35 6.12 0.64 -4.68
CA LEU A 35 6.37 -0.67 -5.25
C LEU A 35 7.87 -0.97 -5.11
N SER A 36 8.25 -1.74 -4.08
CA SER A 36 9.65 -2.12 -3.83
C SER A 36 9.74 -3.59 -3.43
N GLY A 37 10.40 -4.39 -4.26
CA GLY A 37 10.41 -5.85 -4.11
C GLY A 37 8.99 -6.41 -4.10
N SER A 38 8.58 -6.98 -2.96
CA SER A 38 7.22 -7.48 -2.74
C SER A 38 6.29 -6.47 -2.04
N LYS A 39 6.82 -5.37 -1.51
CA LYS A 39 6.03 -4.38 -0.79
C LYS A 39 5.23 -3.57 -1.82
N ARG A 40 3.91 -3.58 -1.66
CA ARG A 40 2.97 -2.83 -2.48
C ARG A 40 1.97 -2.17 -1.56
N TYR A 41 1.98 -0.85 -1.57
CA TYR A 41 1.05 -0.04 -0.81
C TYR A 41 1.04 1.37 -1.36
N ILE A 42 0.02 2.13 -0.98
CA ILE A 42 -0.02 3.57 -1.17
C ILE A 42 0.12 4.19 0.21
N SER A 43 0.97 5.20 0.33
CA SER A 43 1.19 5.96 1.57
C SER A 43 0.81 7.42 1.38
N LEU A 44 0.06 7.98 2.31
CA LEU A 44 -0.16 9.43 2.43
C LEU A 44 0.46 9.88 3.75
N LYS A 45 1.42 10.81 3.69
CA LYS A 45 2.28 11.16 4.83
C LYS A 45 2.09 12.61 5.24
N ARG A 46 1.76 12.84 6.51
CA ARG A 46 1.64 14.19 7.07
C ARG A 46 2.58 14.38 8.27
N ASN A 47 3.01 15.62 8.46
CA ASN A 47 3.75 16.04 9.65
C ASN A 47 2.90 17.04 10.41
N PHE A 48 2.70 16.82 11.71
CA PHE A 48 1.96 17.74 12.56
C PHE A 48 2.73 18.07 13.84
N ASN A 49 2.43 19.23 14.43
CA ASN A 49 3.15 19.76 15.58
C ASN A 49 2.73 19.02 16.86
N VAL A 50 3.72 18.45 17.56
CA VAL A 50 3.55 17.76 18.86
C VAL A 50 4.50 18.34 19.91
N THR A 51 5.01 19.56 19.71
CA THR A 51 5.91 20.21 20.67
C THR A 51 5.33 20.18 22.07
N HIS A 52 4.08 20.60 22.26
CA HIS A 52 3.42 20.65 23.57
C HIS A 52 3.47 19.33 24.37
N ILE A 53 3.60 18.18 23.71
CA ILE A 53 3.67 16.86 24.35
C ILE A 53 5.10 16.49 24.77
N PHE A 54 6.07 16.84 23.92
CA PHE A 54 7.48 16.43 24.02
C PHE A 54 8.43 17.55 24.46
N GLU A 55 7.91 18.76 24.66
CA GLU A 55 8.66 19.93 25.09
C GLU A 55 9.44 19.62 26.37
N ASN A 56 10.71 19.99 26.39
CA ASN A 56 11.65 19.73 27.49
C ASN A 56 11.91 18.25 27.84
N LYS A 57 11.27 17.28 27.16
CA LYS A 57 11.48 15.84 27.36
C LYS A 57 12.47 15.26 26.37
N VAL A 58 12.47 15.78 25.14
CA VAL A 58 13.30 15.27 24.05
C VAL A 58 14.46 16.24 23.80
N THR A 59 15.66 15.85 24.20
CA THR A 59 16.90 16.56 23.88
C THR A 59 17.60 15.87 22.72
N GLY A 60 17.64 16.51 21.55
CA GLY A 60 18.28 15.98 20.36
C GLY A 60 18.78 17.10 19.45
N LYS A 61 19.54 16.73 18.43
CA LYS A 61 20.04 17.72 17.44
C LYS A 61 18.88 18.17 16.54
N PHE A 62 18.91 19.41 16.07
CA PHE A 62 18.02 19.84 14.99
C PHE A 62 18.18 18.91 13.78
N GLY A 63 17.07 18.55 13.16
CA GLY A 63 17.00 17.59 12.05
C GLY A 63 16.89 16.13 12.49
N GLU A 64 17.16 15.80 13.76
CA GLU A 64 17.16 14.42 14.26
C GLU A 64 15.76 13.79 14.19
N ARG A 65 15.72 12.52 13.76
CA ARG A 65 14.51 11.69 13.76
C ARG A 65 14.58 10.63 14.84
N ILE A 66 13.56 10.60 15.69
CA ILE A 66 13.42 9.61 16.75
C ILE A 66 12.24 8.72 16.38
N TYR A 67 12.54 7.49 15.97
CA TYR A 67 11.54 6.52 15.49
C TYR A 67 10.69 5.98 16.63
N ILE A 68 9.46 5.58 16.30
CA ILE A 68 8.44 5.09 17.22
C ILE A 68 8.96 4.04 18.22
N ARG A 69 9.82 3.12 17.78
CA ARG A 69 10.40 2.08 18.64
C ARG A 69 11.20 2.66 19.81
N LYS A 70 12.01 3.69 19.55
CA LYS A 70 12.76 4.38 20.60
C LYS A 70 11.84 5.21 21.48
N LEU A 71 10.77 5.79 20.91
CA LEU A 71 9.78 6.54 21.67
C LEU A 71 8.99 5.63 22.62
N SER A 72 8.60 4.43 22.19
CA SER A 72 7.89 3.47 23.06
C SER A 72 8.75 2.99 24.22
N GLU A 73 10.08 2.95 24.05
CA GLU A 73 11.02 2.56 25.10
C GLU A 73 11.26 3.71 26.11
N LYS A 74 11.36 4.96 25.63
CA LYS A 74 11.77 6.11 26.46
C LYS A 74 10.63 7.00 26.95
N PHE A 75 9.57 7.13 26.16
CA PHE A 75 8.45 8.08 26.35
C PHE A 75 7.10 7.40 26.04
N PRO A 76 6.75 6.29 26.72
CA PRO A 76 5.55 5.52 26.39
C PRO A 76 4.25 6.30 26.62
N LYS A 77 4.19 7.17 27.64
CA LYS A 77 3.00 7.95 27.98
C LYS A 77 2.71 9.04 26.94
N GLU A 78 3.75 9.78 26.57
CA GLU A 78 3.68 10.80 25.52
C GLU A 78 3.29 10.18 24.18
N LEU A 79 3.85 9.01 23.89
CA LEU A 79 3.52 8.30 22.66
C LEU A 79 2.04 7.87 22.64
N GLU A 80 1.50 7.40 23.76
CA GLU A 80 0.09 7.04 23.88
C GLU A 80 -0.82 8.26 23.68
N GLU A 81 -0.47 9.40 24.26
CA GLU A 81 -1.20 10.66 24.10
C GLU A 81 -1.28 11.10 22.63
N VAL A 82 -0.17 11.02 21.93
CA VAL A 82 -0.09 11.34 20.49
C VAL A 82 -0.91 10.38 19.64
N ILE A 83 -0.88 9.08 19.96
CA ILE A 83 -1.63 8.05 19.22
C ILE A 83 -3.15 8.24 19.41
N LYS A 84 -3.59 8.65 20.61
CA LYS A 84 -5.00 8.91 20.91
C LYS A 84 -5.52 10.17 20.23
N ASN A 85 -4.64 11.12 19.93
CA ASN A 85 -4.98 12.41 19.32
C ASN A 85 -4.25 12.62 17.98
N PRO A 86 -4.53 11.81 16.95
CA PRO A 86 -3.95 12.02 15.64
C PRO A 86 -4.46 13.33 15.02
N ASP A 87 -3.67 13.90 14.12
CA ASP A 87 -4.04 15.09 13.36
C ASP A 87 -5.43 14.94 12.68
N PRO A 88 -6.34 15.92 12.83
CA PRO A 88 -7.71 15.80 12.34
C PRO A 88 -7.80 15.59 10.83
N LEU A 89 -6.86 16.12 10.05
CA LEU A 89 -6.87 15.99 8.60
C LEU A 89 -6.58 14.54 8.18
N ILE A 90 -5.50 13.95 8.69
CA ILE A 90 -5.15 12.55 8.37
C ILE A 90 -6.14 11.56 8.97
N LEU A 91 -6.73 11.89 10.12
CA LEU A 91 -7.82 11.12 10.72
C LEU A 91 -9.08 11.17 9.85
N GLY A 92 -9.44 12.36 9.34
CA GLY A 92 -10.55 12.52 8.41
C GLY A 92 -10.35 11.67 7.15
N GLU A 93 -9.17 11.72 6.53
CA GLU A 93 -8.82 10.91 5.35
C GLU A 93 -8.95 9.41 5.63
N HIS A 94 -8.46 8.95 6.78
CA HIS A 94 -8.60 7.57 7.26
C HIS A 94 -10.07 7.12 7.34
N LEU A 95 -10.92 7.97 7.94
CA LEU A 95 -12.33 7.69 8.15
C LEU A 95 -13.12 7.73 6.84
N ILE A 96 -12.87 8.69 5.96
CA ILE A 96 -13.52 8.78 4.64
C ILE A 96 -13.25 7.51 3.83
N LEU A 97 -11.98 7.08 3.75
CA LEU A 97 -11.59 5.88 3.00
C LEU A 97 -12.35 4.64 3.47
N LYS A 98 -12.54 4.48 4.78
CA LYS A 98 -13.29 3.36 5.35
C LYS A 98 -14.80 3.51 5.12
N LYS A 99 -15.38 4.65 5.49
CA LYS A 99 -16.84 4.87 5.52
C LYS A 99 -17.45 4.91 4.12
N HIS A 100 -16.85 5.67 3.20
CA HIS A 100 -17.45 5.96 1.90
C HIS A 100 -17.00 5.02 0.79
N PHE A 101 -15.77 4.50 0.91
CA PHE A 101 -15.13 3.71 -0.14
C PHE A 101 -14.79 2.30 0.31
N GLU A 102 -15.01 1.95 1.59
CA GLU A 102 -14.70 0.62 2.13
C GLU A 102 -13.27 0.16 1.79
N ILE A 103 -12.34 1.12 1.80
CA ILE A 103 -10.91 0.91 1.57
C ILE A 103 -10.26 0.75 2.95
N ASN A 104 -9.90 -0.50 3.27
CA ASN A 104 -9.17 -0.76 4.50
C ASN A 104 -7.78 -0.12 4.42
N ASN A 105 -7.43 0.57 5.50
CA ASN A 105 -6.22 1.35 5.60
C ASN A 105 -5.79 1.47 7.07
N LYS A 106 -4.53 1.86 7.29
CA LYS A 106 -3.93 1.93 8.62
C LYS A 106 -3.21 3.26 8.82
N LEU A 107 -3.52 3.94 9.91
CA LEU A 107 -2.74 5.07 10.41
C LEU A 107 -1.59 4.56 11.28
N VAL A 108 -0.38 5.00 11.01
CA VAL A 108 0.82 4.59 11.75
C VAL A 108 1.71 5.81 11.99
N PRO A 109 1.98 6.18 13.25
CA PRO A 109 3.04 7.13 13.55
C PRO A 109 4.41 6.51 13.24
N GLU A 110 5.27 7.25 12.55
CA GLU A 110 6.58 6.79 12.07
C GLU A 110 7.70 7.23 13.01
N CYS A 111 7.82 8.54 13.21
CA CYS A 111 8.87 9.17 14.01
C CYS A 111 8.48 10.59 14.40
N ILE A 112 9.06 11.10 15.48
CA ILE A 112 9.14 12.56 15.69
C ILE A 112 10.42 13.11 15.07
N ARG A 113 10.37 14.37 14.65
CA ARG A 113 11.53 15.14 14.17
C ARG A 113 11.63 16.46 14.92
N ILE A 114 12.82 16.79 15.40
CA ILE A 114 13.12 18.14 15.89
C ILE A 114 13.45 19.00 14.67
N ASN A 115 12.60 19.96 14.33
CA ASN A 115 12.73 20.71 13.10
C ASN A 115 13.91 21.70 13.13
N GLU A 116 14.60 21.81 12.00
CA GLU A 116 15.76 22.69 11.80
C GLU A 116 15.45 23.94 10.97
N THR A 117 14.34 23.94 10.24
CA THR A 117 13.97 25.03 9.32
C THR A 117 13.63 26.30 10.09
N GLU A 118 14.13 27.46 9.65
CA GLU A 118 14.04 28.74 10.39
C GLU A 118 12.63 29.06 10.90
N ALA A 119 11.62 28.96 10.04
CA ALA A 119 10.23 29.23 10.41
C ALA A 119 9.62 28.23 11.42
N ARG A 120 10.27 27.08 11.65
CA ARG A 120 9.80 26.01 12.53
C ARG A 120 10.87 25.49 13.50
N ARG A 121 11.96 26.24 13.69
CA ARG A 121 13.14 25.76 14.40
C ARG A 121 12.76 25.45 15.85
N GLY A 122 13.08 24.24 16.31
CA GLY A 122 12.71 23.77 17.65
C GLY A 122 11.32 23.19 17.79
N PHE A 123 10.42 23.33 16.79
CA PHE A 123 9.17 22.56 16.83
C PHE A 123 9.45 21.07 16.63
N ILE A 124 8.73 20.25 17.39
CA ILE A 124 8.77 18.80 17.28
C ILE A 124 7.57 18.40 16.43
N SER A 125 7.82 17.76 15.29
CA SER A 125 6.75 17.26 14.43
C SER A 125 6.67 15.75 14.49
N LEU A 126 5.46 15.21 14.65
CA LEU A 126 5.20 13.80 14.42
C LEU A 126 4.92 13.58 12.94
N ARG A 127 5.63 12.62 12.35
CA ARG A 127 5.32 12.08 11.03
C ARG A 127 4.36 10.91 11.18
N THR A 128 3.20 11.00 10.52
CA THR A 128 2.21 9.92 10.45
C THR A 128 1.97 9.50 9.02
N ASP A 129 1.83 8.19 8.82
CA ASP A 129 1.63 7.57 7.52
C ASP A 129 0.29 6.84 7.50
N LEU A 130 -0.53 7.15 6.49
CA LEU A 130 -1.76 6.49 6.17
C LEU A 130 -1.49 5.48 5.04
N PHE A 131 -1.52 4.20 5.40
CA PHE A 131 -1.23 3.09 4.49
C PHE A 131 -2.49 2.46 3.91
N ILE A 132 -2.54 2.34 2.58
CA ILE A 132 -3.46 1.47 1.85
C ILE A 132 -2.66 0.27 1.36
N TYR A 133 -2.87 -0.89 1.97
CA TYR A 133 -2.14 -2.12 1.64
C TYR A 133 -2.61 -2.75 0.33
N ALA A 134 -1.78 -3.65 -0.21
CA ALA A 134 -1.95 -4.31 -1.51
C ALA A 134 -3.38 -4.75 -1.84
N ASP A 135 -4.08 -5.38 -0.89
CA ASP A 135 -5.42 -5.94 -1.10
C ASP A 135 -6.48 -4.85 -1.42
N ASN A 136 -6.21 -3.60 -1.03
CA ASN A 136 -7.11 -2.47 -1.25
C ASN A 136 -6.67 -1.56 -2.41
N VAL A 137 -5.50 -1.80 -3.02
CA VAL A 137 -4.98 -0.95 -4.11
C VAL A 137 -5.92 -0.97 -5.32
N LYS A 138 -6.53 -2.12 -5.65
CA LYS A 138 -7.51 -2.23 -6.74
C LYS A 138 -8.72 -1.34 -6.49
N LYS A 139 -9.22 -1.32 -5.25
CA LYS A 139 -10.38 -0.51 -4.86
C LYS A 139 -10.02 0.98 -4.87
N PHE A 140 -8.83 1.34 -4.39
CA PHE A 140 -8.32 2.70 -4.48
C PHE A 140 -8.26 3.21 -5.93
N ILE A 141 -7.69 2.43 -6.87
CA ILE A 141 -7.63 2.81 -8.28
C ILE A 141 -9.04 3.00 -8.86
N LYS A 142 -9.99 2.14 -8.49
CA LYS A 142 -11.36 2.23 -9.01
C LYS A 142 -12.08 3.49 -8.49
N GLU A 143 -11.94 3.78 -7.20
CA GLU A 143 -12.77 4.78 -6.54
C GLU A 143 -12.15 6.18 -6.53
N ILE A 144 -10.82 6.31 -6.50
CA ILE A 144 -10.10 7.57 -6.27
C ILE A 144 -9.07 7.79 -7.38
N ASP A 145 -8.14 6.85 -7.53
CA ASP A 145 -6.96 6.89 -8.40
C ASP A 145 -6.06 8.14 -8.23
N PHE A 146 -4.92 8.14 -8.91
CA PHE A 146 -4.07 9.33 -9.05
C PHE A 146 -4.43 10.13 -10.31
N ILE A 147 -4.10 11.43 -10.32
CA ILE A 147 -4.29 12.30 -11.48
C ILE A 147 -3.10 12.14 -12.43
N SER A 148 -1.87 12.23 -11.90
CA SER A 148 -0.66 12.20 -12.72
C SER A 148 -0.44 10.83 -13.37
N LYS A 149 0.02 10.87 -14.62
CA LYS A 149 0.28 9.67 -15.42
C LYS A 149 1.33 8.76 -14.76
N GLU A 150 2.37 9.35 -14.17
CA GLU A 150 3.44 8.63 -13.51
C GLU A 150 2.92 7.82 -12.30
N LYS A 151 2.19 8.47 -11.38
CA LYS A 151 1.64 7.79 -10.19
C LYS A 151 0.61 6.74 -10.60
N ARG A 152 -0.23 6.99 -11.60
CA ARG A 152 -1.14 5.98 -12.16
C ARG A 152 -0.39 4.77 -12.71
N GLN A 153 0.62 4.97 -13.57
CA GLN A 153 1.42 3.86 -14.10
C GLN A 153 2.03 3.01 -12.99
N LYS A 154 2.58 3.65 -11.96
CA LYS A 154 3.16 2.95 -10.80
C LYS A 154 2.10 2.18 -10.02
N THR A 155 0.95 2.76 -9.74
CA THR A 155 -0.14 2.12 -8.98
C THR A 155 -0.76 0.96 -9.76
N HIS A 156 -1.03 1.14 -11.06
CA HIS A 156 -1.49 0.05 -11.94
C HIS A 156 -0.46 -1.08 -12.06
N SER A 157 0.84 -0.78 -12.02
CA SER A 157 1.88 -1.81 -12.01
C SER A 157 1.86 -2.67 -10.73
N MET A 158 1.27 -2.18 -9.63
CA MET A 158 1.08 -2.98 -8.40
C MET A 158 0.01 -4.06 -8.55
N LEU A 159 -0.97 -3.83 -9.43
CA LEU A 159 -1.98 -4.83 -9.80
C LEU A 159 -1.36 -5.95 -10.64
N LYS A 160 -0.26 -5.68 -11.33
CA LYS A 160 0.48 -6.72 -12.06
C LYS A 160 1.08 -7.70 -11.06
N PHE A 161 0.76 -8.98 -11.25
CA PHE A 161 1.12 -10.06 -10.33
C PHE A 161 2.64 -10.17 -10.15
N ARG A 162 3.12 -9.85 -8.95
CA ARG A 162 4.48 -10.20 -8.48
C ARG A 162 4.38 -10.98 -7.17
N SER A 163 3.64 -12.10 -7.17
CA SER A 163 3.31 -12.79 -5.92
C SER A 163 4.55 -13.44 -5.32
N ARG A 164 4.70 -13.33 -3.99
CA ARG A 164 5.57 -14.19 -3.16
C ARG A 164 4.95 -15.59 -2.94
N ARG A 165 3.75 -15.85 -3.48
CA ARG A 165 3.12 -17.17 -3.58
C ARG A 165 2.87 -17.49 -5.05
N GLU A 166 3.97 -17.60 -5.77
CA GLU A 166 4.04 -18.00 -7.19
C GLU A 166 3.28 -19.31 -7.47
N GLN A 167 3.15 -20.16 -6.44
CA GLN A 167 2.68 -21.53 -6.57
C GLN A 167 1.16 -21.69 -6.74
N TYR A 168 0.35 -20.77 -6.20
CA TYR A 168 -1.12 -20.91 -6.22
C TYR A 168 -1.73 -20.29 -7.49
N SER A 169 -1.23 -19.14 -7.95
CA SER A 169 -1.75 -18.46 -9.15
C SER A 169 -1.42 -19.19 -10.46
N SER A 170 -0.26 -19.84 -10.57
CA SER A 170 0.08 -20.56 -11.80
C SER A 170 -0.64 -21.89 -11.94
N LEU A 171 -1.04 -22.56 -10.84
CA LEU A 171 -1.92 -23.73 -10.88
C LEU A 171 -3.35 -23.36 -11.23
N GLU A 172 -3.88 -22.28 -10.67
CA GLU A 172 -5.20 -21.74 -11.06
C GLU A 172 -5.22 -21.36 -12.55
N LEU A 173 -4.16 -20.73 -13.04
CA LEU A 173 -4.03 -20.40 -14.45
C LEU A 173 -3.95 -21.66 -15.32
N MET A 174 -3.20 -22.69 -14.90
CA MET A 174 -3.21 -24.00 -15.57
C MET A 174 -4.61 -24.60 -15.64
N LYS A 175 -5.36 -24.57 -14.53
CA LYS A 175 -6.76 -25.04 -14.50
C LYS A 175 -7.64 -24.23 -15.47
N GLY A 176 -7.54 -22.91 -15.46
CA GLY A 176 -8.35 -22.02 -16.28
C GLY A 176 -8.09 -22.12 -17.78
N ILE A 177 -6.87 -22.44 -18.20
CA ILE A 177 -6.53 -22.65 -19.62
C ILE A 177 -6.67 -24.12 -20.06
N SER A 178 -6.85 -25.05 -19.11
CA SER A 178 -6.91 -26.47 -19.44
C SER A 178 -8.24 -26.85 -20.06
N LYS A 179 -8.20 -27.78 -21.02
CA LYS A 179 -9.36 -28.52 -21.52
C LYS A 179 -9.20 -29.96 -21.07
N ASP A 180 -10.19 -30.49 -20.37
CA ASP A 180 -10.14 -31.83 -19.76
C ASP A 180 -8.90 -32.07 -18.89
N GLY A 181 -8.47 -31.01 -18.17
CA GLY A 181 -7.27 -31.03 -17.33
C GLY A 181 -5.95 -31.03 -18.10
N ILE A 182 -5.97 -30.91 -19.44
CA ILE A 182 -4.79 -30.82 -20.30
C ILE A 182 -4.57 -29.38 -20.75
N PHE A 183 -3.33 -28.91 -20.69
CA PHE A 183 -2.93 -27.60 -21.18
C PHE A 183 -1.65 -27.67 -22.02
N THR A 184 -1.49 -26.70 -22.93
CA THR A 184 -0.27 -26.57 -23.72
C THR A 184 0.73 -25.63 -23.04
N THR A 185 2.02 -25.89 -23.27
CA THR A 185 3.11 -25.00 -22.84
C THR A 185 2.96 -23.62 -23.47
N ARG A 186 2.43 -23.54 -24.70
CA ARG A 186 2.26 -22.28 -25.43
C ARG A 186 1.24 -21.39 -24.71
N ASP A 187 0.06 -21.94 -24.42
CA ASP A 187 -1.03 -21.19 -23.77
C ASP A 187 -0.64 -20.77 -22.36
N PHE A 188 -0.02 -21.68 -21.60
CA PHE A 188 0.49 -21.38 -20.27
C PHE A 188 1.53 -20.26 -20.28
N VAL A 189 2.52 -20.34 -21.18
CA VAL A 189 3.56 -19.30 -21.29
C VAL A 189 2.96 -17.97 -21.72
N LEU A 190 1.98 -17.98 -22.63
CA LEU A 190 1.33 -16.78 -23.14
C LEU A 190 0.54 -16.06 -22.03
N GLU A 191 -0.31 -16.78 -21.30
CA GLU A 191 -1.08 -16.22 -20.19
C GLU A 191 -0.18 -15.75 -19.04
N MET A 192 0.83 -16.52 -18.67
CA MET A 192 1.80 -16.10 -17.66
C MET A 192 2.59 -14.85 -18.09
N LYS A 193 2.95 -14.71 -19.37
CA LYS A 193 3.62 -13.49 -19.88
C LYS A 193 2.69 -12.28 -19.85
N LYS A 194 1.40 -12.43 -20.18
CA LYS A 194 0.40 -11.36 -20.03
C LYS A 194 0.34 -10.84 -18.59
N LEU A 195 0.49 -11.74 -17.62
CA LEU A 195 0.52 -11.40 -16.19
C LEU A 195 1.88 -10.84 -15.71
N GLY A 196 2.90 -10.80 -16.57
CA GLY A 196 4.21 -10.21 -16.27
C GLY A 196 5.28 -11.18 -15.76
N TYR A 197 5.08 -12.49 -15.89
CA TYR A 197 6.06 -13.49 -15.46
C TYR A 197 7.25 -13.57 -16.44
N LYS A 198 8.47 -13.53 -15.89
CA LYS A 198 9.72 -13.57 -16.68
C LYS A 198 10.10 -14.96 -17.18
N SER A 199 9.84 -16.00 -16.38
CA SER A 199 10.28 -17.37 -16.66
C SER A 199 9.18 -18.43 -16.50
N PRO A 200 8.06 -18.38 -17.27
CA PRO A 200 6.94 -19.29 -17.07
C PRO A 200 7.30 -20.77 -17.18
N ARG A 201 8.20 -21.15 -18.11
CA ARG A 201 8.63 -22.55 -18.28
C ARG A 201 9.23 -23.18 -17.02
N SER A 202 9.81 -22.37 -16.13
CA SER A 202 10.37 -22.88 -14.87
C SER A 202 9.30 -23.48 -13.94
N TYR A 203 8.05 -23.01 -14.04
CA TYR A 203 6.92 -23.49 -13.26
C TYR A 203 6.47 -24.87 -13.72
N ILE A 204 6.37 -25.07 -15.03
CA ILE A 204 6.09 -26.39 -15.61
C ILE A 204 7.12 -27.40 -15.11
N CYS A 205 8.42 -27.07 -15.18
CA CYS A 205 9.48 -27.95 -14.69
C CYS A 205 9.34 -28.25 -13.18
N LYS A 206 9.09 -27.23 -12.35
CA LYS A 206 8.87 -27.41 -10.90
C LYS A 206 7.66 -28.29 -10.60
N TYR A 207 6.52 -28.06 -11.26
CA TYR A 207 5.30 -28.84 -11.03
C TYR A 207 5.38 -30.26 -11.55
N TRP A 208 6.08 -30.47 -12.67
CA TRP A 208 6.35 -31.80 -13.18
C TRP A 208 7.22 -32.60 -12.21
N LYS A 209 8.30 -32.00 -11.71
CA LYS A 209 9.16 -32.61 -10.67
C LYS A 209 8.43 -32.92 -9.37
N LYS A 210 7.44 -32.10 -9.01
CA LYS A 210 6.59 -32.28 -7.83
C LYS A 210 5.41 -33.26 -8.04
N GLY A 211 5.26 -33.84 -9.24
CA GLY A 211 4.13 -34.74 -9.54
C GLY A 211 2.77 -34.05 -9.61
N ILE A 212 2.72 -32.72 -9.72
CA ILE A 212 1.47 -31.95 -9.78
C ILE A 212 0.92 -31.94 -11.21
N ILE A 213 1.79 -32.07 -12.21
CA ILE A 213 1.43 -32.21 -13.62
C ILE A 213 2.17 -33.39 -14.26
N LYS A 214 1.54 -34.07 -15.21
CA LYS A 214 2.10 -35.16 -16.01
C LYS A 214 2.43 -34.65 -17.40
N LYS A 215 3.60 -34.99 -17.94
CA LYS A 215 3.89 -34.76 -19.36
C LYS A 215 3.19 -35.84 -20.18
N MET A 216 2.34 -35.43 -21.11
CA MET A 216 1.62 -36.35 -22.01
C MET A 216 2.37 -36.51 -23.33
N SER A 217 2.77 -35.39 -23.93
CA SER A 217 3.55 -35.36 -25.17
C SER A 217 4.37 -34.07 -25.25
N ARG A 218 5.08 -33.83 -26.36
CA ARG A 218 5.91 -32.62 -26.52
C ARG A 218 5.04 -31.36 -26.40
N GLY A 219 5.22 -30.63 -25.31
CA GLY A 219 4.51 -29.37 -25.06
C GLY A 219 3.13 -29.52 -24.40
N ASN A 220 2.65 -30.73 -24.15
CA ASN A 220 1.33 -30.99 -23.55
C ASN A 220 1.46 -31.60 -22.15
N TYR A 221 0.74 -31.04 -21.20
CA TYR A 221 0.77 -31.45 -19.80
C TYR A 221 -0.65 -31.63 -19.26
N GLN A 222 -0.85 -32.63 -18.41
CA GLN A 222 -2.09 -32.89 -17.69
C GLN A 222 -1.92 -32.54 -16.22
N ILE A 223 -2.91 -31.91 -15.60
CA ILE A 223 -2.93 -31.63 -14.16
C ILE A 223 -3.32 -32.91 -13.42
N ILE A 224 -2.51 -33.34 -12.45
CA ILE A 224 -2.73 -34.57 -11.67
C ILE A 224 -3.38 -34.26 -10.30
N CYS A 225 -3.18 -33.05 -9.77
CA CYS A 225 -3.59 -32.75 -8.39
C CYS A 225 -5.12 -32.83 -8.20
N PRO A 226 -5.58 -33.47 -7.10
CA PRO A 226 -7.00 -33.60 -6.78
C PRO A 226 -7.61 -32.22 -6.50
N GLN A 227 -8.92 -32.11 -6.68
CA GLN A 227 -9.67 -30.93 -6.25
C GLN A 227 -9.39 -30.67 -4.75
N VAL A 228 -8.88 -29.47 -4.44
CA VAL A 228 -8.90 -28.87 -3.10
C VAL A 228 -9.94 -27.78 -3.14
#